data_AF-A0A962VDT0-F1
#
_entry.id   AF-A0A962VDT0-F1
#
_cell.length_a   1.000
_cell.length_b   1.000
_cell.length_c   1.000
_cell.angle_alpha   90.00
_cell.angle_beta   90.00
_cell.angle_gamma   90.00
#
_symmetry.space_group_name_H-M   'P 1'
#
loop_
_entity.id
_entity.type
_entity.pdbx_description
1 polymer ?
#
loop_
_entity_poly.entity_id
_entity_poly.type
_entity_poly.pdbx_seq_one_letter_code
_entity_poly.pdbx_strand_id
1 'polypeptide(L)'
;VEKTLELDLRQPLALERSQLLYRLGLLSIPWGERRQSSGKGTFKESWQVQWQPEFAIRLIEAARWGNSVAQAAAQCVREQLDSTTTLADIVQILSTLLLANLPTAVEHALRRLAQEAALANDTAQLMAALPELARILRYSDVRNTDTRLLAHIVQQLSARICSGLPLACASLDDTAAQAMQHQLIAVNDALQLLQTSAADKQAASDNQADAADTEPAGANNELAASALLTDWHRTLLTLADQHGLHGLLVGRCCRLLLNAQQIEPEQAAVRLQFALSGGVPAEQAAAWLDGFLGGGGALLLYDAKVWSIVDTWLCSLDPKMFQTLLPLLRRTFAGFAFGERRQLLEKVQTQPAGKTAIPASAEAFDPALAAACLPLLSQLLGLQEESP
;
A
#
# COMPACT_ATOMS: atom_id res chain seq x y z
N VAL A 1 -12.66 -41.67 -0.71
CA VAL A 1 -11.18 -41.72 -0.59
C VAL A 1 -10.67 -40.32 -0.81
N GLU A 2 -10.13 -39.72 0.23
CA GLU A 2 -9.47 -38.42 0.19
C GLU A 2 -8.13 -38.57 -0.55
N LYS A 3 -7.86 -37.71 -1.53
CA LYS A 3 -6.62 -37.73 -2.31
C LYS A 3 -6.02 -36.33 -2.34
N THR A 4 -4.70 -36.25 -2.18
CA THR A 4 -3.94 -35.01 -2.39
C THR A 4 -3.44 -34.98 -3.83
N LEU A 5 -3.74 -33.89 -4.54
CA LEU A 5 -3.27 -33.61 -5.89
C LEU A 5 -2.26 -32.46 -5.84
N GLU A 6 -1.03 -32.73 -6.26
CA GLU A 6 -0.06 -31.68 -6.55
C GLU A 6 -0.10 -31.37 -8.05
N LEU A 7 -0.46 -30.13 -8.38
CA LEU A 7 -0.60 -29.66 -9.75
C LEU A 7 0.54 -28.70 -10.06
N ASP A 8 1.33 -29.03 -11.09
CA ASP A 8 2.29 -28.11 -11.70
C ASP A 8 1.62 -27.41 -12.88
N LEU A 9 1.35 -26.11 -12.74
CA LEU A 9 0.62 -25.30 -13.73
C LEU A 9 1.35 -25.16 -15.08
N ARG A 10 2.60 -25.60 -15.19
CA ARG A 10 3.33 -25.67 -16.46
C ARG A 10 2.90 -26.84 -17.34
N GLN A 11 2.29 -27.86 -16.74
CA GLN A 11 1.80 -29.03 -17.48
C GLN A 11 0.35 -28.77 -17.92
N PRO A 12 0.01 -28.96 -19.21
CA PRO A 12 -1.31 -28.61 -19.73
C PRO A 12 -2.44 -29.36 -19.02
N LEU A 13 -2.27 -30.65 -18.72
CA LEU A 13 -3.27 -31.45 -18.01
C LEU A 13 -3.47 -31.01 -16.56
N ALA A 14 -2.41 -30.57 -15.88
CA ALA A 14 -2.50 -30.09 -14.50
C ALA A 14 -3.15 -28.70 -14.44
N LEU A 15 -2.89 -27.85 -15.44
CA LEU A 15 -3.59 -26.59 -15.65
C LEU A 15 -5.09 -26.80 -15.85
N GLU A 16 -5.50 -27.73 -16.73
CA GLU A 16 -6.92 -28.06 -16.95
C GLU A 16 -7.61 -28.58 -15.67
N ARG A 17 -6.92 -29.40 -14.87
CA ARG A 17 -7.43 -29.89 -13.58
C ARG A 17 -7.63 -28.75 -12.58
N SER A 18 -6.66 -27.84 -12.49
CA SER A 18 -6.78 -26.64 -11.65
C SER A 18 -7.98 -25.79 -12.08
N GLN A 19 -8.09 -25.50 -13.38
CA GLN A 19 -9.23 -24.74 -13.94
C GLN A 19 -10.57 -25.41 -13.64
N LEU A 20 -10.67 -26.75 -13.76
CA LEU A 20 -11.88 -27.49 -13.43
C LEU A 20 -12.27 -27.33 -11.95
N LEU A 21 -11.31 -27.45 -11.03
CA LEU A 21 -11.56 -27.30 -9.59
C LEU A 21 -12.05 -25.89 -9.24
N TYR A 22 -11.44 -24.85 -9.83
CA TYR A 22 -11.94 -23.47 -9.67
C TYR A 22 -13.35 -23.30 -10.25
N ARG A 23 -13.65 -23.84 -11.43
CA ARG A 23 -15.00 -23.77 -12.04
C ARG A 23 -16.06 -24.47 -11.18
N LEU A 24 -15.72 -25.59 -10.57
CA LEU A 24 -16.63 -26.30 -9.65
C LEU A 24 -16.81 -25.52 -8.35
N GLY A 25 -15.76 -24.90 -7.82
CA GLY A 25 -15.85 -23.99 -6.68
C GLY A 25 -16.83 -22.84 -6.92
N LEU A 26 -16.79 -22.22 -8.12
CA LEU A 26 -17.74 -21.17 -8.52
C LEU A 26 -19.20 -21.65 -8.60
N LEU A 27 -19.42 -22.93 -8.90
CA LEU A 27 -20.74 -23.58 -8.86
C LEU A 27 -21.16 -24.02 -7.45
N SER A 28 -20.43 -23.60 -6.41
CA SER A 28 -20.61 -24.09 -5.04
C SER A 28 -20.47 -25.61 -4.92
N ILE A 29 -19.58 -26.22 -5.70
CA ILE A 29 -19.24 -27.65 -5.63
C ILE A 29 -17.80 -27.76 -5.10
N PRO A 30 -17.61 -27.86 -3.77
CA PRO A 30 -16.29 -27.88 -3.15
C PRO A 30 -15.63 -29.25 -3.28
N TRP A 31 -15.41 -29.71 -4.52
CA TRP A 31 -14.76 -31.00 -4.77
C TRP A 31 -13.26 -30.98 -4.40
N GLY A 32 -12.63 -29.80 -4.48
CA GLY A 32 -11.26 -29.59 -4.06
C GLY A 32 -11.13 -28.41 -3.10
N GLU A 33 -10.44 -28.63 -1.98
CA GLU A 33 -9.99 -27.56 -1.10
C GLU A 33 -8.51 -27.28 -1.35
N ARG A 34 -8.17 -26.00 -1.54
CA ARG A 34 -6.79 -25.60 -1.77
C ARG A 34 -6.03 -25.64 -0.45
N ARG A 35 -4.92 -26.38 -0.41
CA ARG A 35 -3.96 -26.35 0.70
C ARG A 35 -2.78 -25.47 0.37
N GLN A 36 -2.23 -24.79 1.38
CA GLN A 36 -0.99 -24.03 1.23
C GLN A 36 0.14 -25.01 0.88
N SER A 37 0.76 -24.82 -0.29
CA SER A 37 1.92 -25.61 -0.70
C SER A 37 3.18 -25.06 -0.03
N SER A 38 3.95 -25.94 0.61
CA SER A 38 5.27 -25.61 1.18
C SER A 38 6.28 -25.42 0.03
N GLY A 39 6.29 -24.25 -0.59
CA GLY A 39 7.29 -23.90 -1.60
C GLY A 39 7.08 -22.50 -2.19
N LYS A 40 8.17 -21.73 -2.34
CA LYS A 40 8.17 -20.34 -2.87
C LYS A 40 7.82 -20.22 -4.37
N GLY A 41 7.13 -21.19 -4.97
CA GLY A 41 6.86 -21.23 -6.40
C GLY A 41 5.39 -20.97 -6.75
N THR A 42 5.10 -19.92 -7.52
CA THR A 42 3.76 -19.54 -8.02
C THR A 42 3.13 -20.60 -8.95
N PHE A 43 3.89 -21.61 -9.37
CA PHE A 43 3.47 -22.63 -10.33
C PHE A 43 2.94 -23.92 -9.69
N LYS A 44 3.04 -24.09 -8.37
CA LYS A 44 2.63 -25.32 -7.66
C LYS A 44 1.37 -25.09 -6.83
N GLU A 45 0.30 -25.80 -7.17
CA GLU A 45 -0.92 -25.84 -6.36
C GLU A 45 -1.07 -27.21 -5.69
N SER A 46 -1.45 -27.21 -4.41
CA SER A 46 -1.81 -28.43 -3.69
C SER A 46 -3.31 -28.41 -3.40
N TRP A 47 -4.00 -29.45 -3.83
CA TRP A 47 -5.45 -29.61 -3.68
C TRP A 47 -5.75 -30.89 -2.93
N GLN A 48 -6.68 -30.80 -1.99
CA GLN A 48 -7.24 -31.98 -1.36
C GLN A 48 -8.61 -32.23 -1.97
N VAL A 49 -8.78 -33.39 -2.61
CA VAL A 49 -10.03 -33.76 -3.27
C VAL A 49 -10.66 -34.97 -2.60
N GLN A 50 -11.94 -34.85 -2.31
CA GLN A 50 -12.76 -35.93 -1.80
C GLN A 50 -14.11 -35.87 -2.47
N TRP A 51 -14.43 -36.88 -3.27
CA TRP A 51 -15.77 -36.97 -3.87
C TRP A 51 -16.81 -37.27 -2.79
N GLN A 52 -17.92 -36.52 -2.81
CA GLN A 52 -19.09 -36.72 -1.98
C GLN A 52 -20.33 -36.94 -2.87
N PRO A 53 -21.26 -37.86 -2.53
CA PRO A 53 -22.44 -38.15 -3.35
C PRO A 53 -23.31 -36.92 -3.67
N GLU A 54 -23.36 -35.94 -2.77
CA GLU A 54 -24.12 -34.70 -2.88
C GLU A 54 -23.65 -33.83 -4.06
N PHE A 55 -22.40 -33.98 -4.50
CA PHE A 55 -21.87 -33.27 -5.66
C PHE A 55 -22.57 -33.68 -6.96
N ALA A 56 -23.09 -34.92 -7.06
CA ALA A 56 -23.87 -35.34 -8.21
C ALA A 56 -25.18 -34.54 -8.32
N ILE A 57 -25.84 -34.26 -7.17
CA ILE A 57 -27.06 -33.46 -7.12
C ILE A 57 -26.75 -32.01 -7.51
N ARG A 58 -25.69 -31.42 -6.93
CA ARG A 58 -25.28 -30.05 -7.28
C ARG A 58 -24.88 -29.90 -8.76
N LEU A 59 -24.28 -30.93 -9.36
CA LEU A 59 -24.00 -30.94 -10.81
C LEU A 59 -25.29 -30.92 -11.65
N ILE A 60 -26.32 -31.68 -11.24
CA ILE A 60 -27.63 -31.66 -11.90
C ILE A 60 -28.29 -30.30 -11.75
N GLU A 61 -28.23 -29.69 -10.56
CA GLU A 61 -28.75 -28.34 -10.34
C GLU A 61 -28.02 -27.29 -11.18
N ALA A 62 -26.69 -27.43 -11.32
CA ALA A 62 -25.84 -26.56 -12.11
C ALA A 62 -26.11 -26.66 -13.63
N ALA A 63 -26.69 -27.77 -14.10
CA ALA A 63 -27.05 -27.95 -15.51
C ALA A 63 -28.06 -26.90 -16.00
N ARG A 64 -28.79 -26.21 -15.09
CA ARG A 64 -29.67 -25.07 -15.46
C ARG A 64 -28.93 -23.92 -16.14
N TRP A 65 -27.63 -23.79 -15.86
CA TRP A 65 -26.80 -22.66 -16.28
C TRP A 65 -26.05 -22.93 -17.60
N GLY A 66 -26.02 -24.18 -18.07
CA GLY A 66 -25.39 -24.53 -19.33
C GLY A 66 -25.03 -26.02 -19.46
N ASN A 67 -24.65 -26.41 -20.67
CA ASN A 67 -24.38 -27.80 -21.04
C ASN A 67 -22.92 -28.23 -20.77
N SER A 68 -22.10 -27.34 -20.23
CA SER A 68 -20.71 -27.61 -19.83
C SER A 68 -20.40 -26.91 -18.52
N VAL A 69 -19.46 -27.48 -17.74
CA VAL A 69 -19.03 -26.89 -16.45
C VAL A 69 -18.52 -25.46 -16.64
N ALA A 70 -17.83 -25.17 -17.75
CA ALA A 70 -17.33 -23.84 -18.07
C ALA A 70 -18.47 -22.84 -18.34
N GLN A 71 -19.46 -23.21 -19.16
CA GLN A 71 -20.62 -22.35 -19.44
C GLN A 71 -21.48 -22.15 -18.18
N ALA A 72 -21.74 -23.23 -17.44
CA ALA A 72 -22.52 -23.18 -16.22
C ALA A 72 -21.87 -22.27 -15.17
N ALA A 73 -20.56 -22.42 -14.95
CA ALA A 73 -19.81 -21.57 -14.03
C ALA A 73 -19.83 -20.09 -14.49
N ALA A 74 -19.61 -19.83 -15.79
CA ALA A 74 -19.63 -18.47 -16.32
C ALA A 74 -21.00 -17.79 -16.14
N GLN A 75 -22.10 -18.50 -16.42
CA GLN A 75 -23.44 -17.93 -16.29
C GLN A 75 -23.88 -17.76 -14.82
N CYS A 76 -23.55 -18.74 -13.96
CA CYS A 76 -23.80 -18.65 -12.52
C CYS A 76 -23.11 -17.41 -11.91
N VAL A 77 -21.82 -17.20 -12.26
CA VAL A 77 -21.06 -16.06 -11.75
C VAL A 77 -21.56 -14.73 -12.31
N ARG A 78 -22.09 -14.70 -13.54
CA ARG A 78 -22.71 -13.48 -14.08
C ARG A 78 -23.91 -13.04 -13.24
N GLU A 79 -24.79 -13.96 -12.86
CA GLU A 79 -25.93 -13.63 -12.00
C GLU A 79 -25.48 -13.22 -10.58
N GLN A 80 -24.43 -13.85 -10.04
CA GLN A 80 -23.81 -13.41 -8.78
C GLN A 80 -23.23 -11.99 -8.89
N LEU A 81 -22.54 -11.66 -9.98
CA LEU A 81 -21.99 -10.31 -10.23
C LEU A 81 -23.07 -9.24 -10.41
N ASP A 82 -24.22 -9.61 -10.96
CA ASP A 82 -25.36 -8.69 -11.14
C ASP A 82 -26.07 -8.38 -9.82
N SER A 83 -26.02 -9.30 -8.86
CA SER A 83 -26.55 -9.12 -7.50
C SER A 83 -25.54 -8.53 -6.51
N THR A 84 -24.25 -8.54 -6.86
CA THR A 84 -23.18 -7.99 -6.03
C THR A 84 -23.10 -6.47 -6.17
N THR A 85 -23.07 -5.77 -5.04
CA THR A 85 -22.97 -4.30 -4.97
C THR A 85 -21.66 -3.80 -4.37
N THR A 86 -20.81 -4.71 -3.85
CA THR A 86 -19.55 -4.34 -3.21
C THR A 86 -18.38 -4.49 -4.17
N LEU A 87 -17.53 -3.46 -4.25
CA LEU A 87 -16.33 -3.47 -5.07
C LEU A 87 -15.38 -4.64 -4.71
N ALA A 88 -15.16 -4.87 -3.42
CA ALA A 88 -14.27 -5.93 -2.92
C ALA A 88 -14.71 -7.32 -3.39
N ASP A 89 -16.01 -7.60 -3.35
CA ASP A 89 -16.57 -8.89 -3.78
C ASP A 89 -16.37 -9.11 -5.28
N ILE A 90 -16.57 -8.07 -6.11
CA ILE A 90 -16.32 -8.15 -7.55
C ILE A 90 -14.85 -8.45 -7.83
N VAL A 91 -13.92 -7.82 -7.12
CA VAL A 91 -12.47 -8.07 -7.26
C VAL A 91 -12.10 -9.49 -6.84
N GLN A 92 -12.68 -9.99 -5.75
CA GLN A 92 -12.48 -11.36 -5.29
C GLN A 92 -12.98 -12.38 -6.31
N ILE A 93 -14.17 -12.15 -6.88
CA ILE A 93 -14.73 -12.99 -7.96
C ILE A 93 -13.84 -12.93 -9.20
N LEU A 94 -13.38 -11.74 -9.60
CA LEU A 94 -12.48 -11.54 -10.74
C LEU A 94 -11.18 -12.35 -10.59
N SER A 95 -10.56 -12.35 -9.41
CA SER A 95 -9.35 -13.14 -9.14
C SER A 95 -9.58 -14.64 -9.38
N THR A 96 -10.76 -15.14 -8.98
CA THR A 96 -11.17 -16.53 -9.13
C THR A 96 -11.50 -16.86 -10.59
N LEU A 97 -12.17 -15.95 -11.30
CA LEU A 97 -12.49 -16.10 -12.73
C LEU A 97 -11.24 -16.21 -13.61
N LEU A 98 -10.20 -15.45 -13.27
CA LEU A 98 -8.91 -15.52 -13.97
C LEU A 98 -8.23 -16.89 -13.74
N LEU A 99 -8.36 -17.47 -12.53
CA LEU A 99 -7.83 -18.80 -12.23
C LEU A 99 -8.66 -19.91 -12.94
N ALA A 100 -9.97 -19.71 -13.04
CA ALA A 100 -10.91 -20.61 -13.71
C ALA A 100 -10.83 -20.56 -15.25
N ASN A 101 -10.09 -19.60 -15.82
CA ASN A 101 -9.97 -19.36 -17.26
C ASN A 101 -11.35 -19.25 -17.94
N LEU A 102 -12.14 -18.24 -17.55
CA LEU A 102 -13.49 -17.95 -18.06
C LEU A 102 -13.56 -16.53 -18.68
N PRO A 103 -13.06 -16.32 -19.91
CA PRO A 103 -12.86 -14.98 -20.47
C PRO A 103 -14.15 -14.15 -20.61
N THR A 104 -15.27 -14.78 -20.98
CA THR A 104 -16.57 -14.10 -21.11
C THR A 104 -17.10 -13.58 -19.79
N ALA A 105 -16.87 -14.31 -18.69
CA ALA A 105 -17.25 -13.87 -17.35
C ALA A 105 -16.27 -12.80 -16.81
N VAL A 106 -14.98 -12.89 -17.16
CA VAL A 106 -13.99 -11.85 -16.82
C VAL A 106 -14.37 -10.51 -17.45
N GLU A 107 -14.78 -10.49 -18.71
CA GLU A 107 -15.21 -9.25 -19.38
C GLU A 107 -16.42 -8.62 -18.69
N HIS A 108 -17.41 -9.43 -18.29
CA HIS A 108 -18.58 -8.95 -17.53
C HIS A 108 -18.18 -8.41 -16.16
N ALA A 109 -17.30 -9.11 -15.44
CA ALA A 109 -16.77 -8.67 -14.15
C ALA A 109 -16.02 -7.34 -14.26
N LEU A 110 -15.19 -7.15 -15.30
CA LEU A 110 -14.48 -5.90 -15.54
C LEU A 110 -15.43 -4.73 -15.85
N ARG A 111 -16.50 -4.96 -16.62
CA ARG A 111 -17.51 -3.93 -16.88
C ARG A 111 -18.29 -3.56 -15.61
N ARG A 112 -18.72 -4.54 -14.81
CA ARG A 112 -19.37 -4.30 -13.51
C ARG A 112 -18.42 -3.57 -12.56
N LEU A 113 -17.15 -3.98 -12.50
CA LEU A 113 -16.13 -3.31 -11.71
C LEU A 113 -15.96 -1.85 -12.12
N ALA A 114 -15.90 -1.55 -13.43
CA ALA A 114 -15.81 -0.17 -13.92
C ALA A 114 -17.05 0.67 -13.56
N GLN A 115 -18.25 0.10 -13.63
CA GLN A 115 -19.49 0.76 -13.23
C GLN A 115 -19.51 1.08 -11.74
N GLU A 116 -19.19 0.09 -10.89
CA GLU A 116 -19.18 0.29 -9.43
C GLU A 116 -18.04 1.23 -9.02
N ALA A 117 -16.85 1.11 -9.61
CA ALA A 117 -15.74 2.04 -9.41
C ALA A 117 -16.10 3.49 -9.78
N ALA A 118 -16.97 3.68 -10.79
CA ALA A 118 -17.45 4.99 -11.21
C ALA A 118 -18.47 5.61 -10.23
N LEU A 119 -19.19 4.81 -9.46
CA LEU A 119 -20.18 5.26 -8.48
C LEU A 119 -19.65 5.29 -7.04
N ALA A 120 -18.56 4.57 -6.76
CA ALA A 120 -17.97 4.48 -5.44
C ALA A 120 -17.39 5.83 -4.98
N ASN A 121 -17.89 6.28 -3.82
CA ASN A 121 -17.43 7.49 -3.13
C ASN A 121 -16.64 7.18 -1.85
N ASP A 122 -16.65 5.92 -1.39
CA ASP A 122 -15.95 5.48 -0.19
C ASP A 122 -14.48 5.21 -0.50
N THR A 123 -13.61 6.15 -0.13
CA THR A 123 -12.17 6.06 -0.35
C THR A 123 -11.56 4.79 0.26
N ALA A 124 -12.04 4.35 1.44
CA ALA A 124 -11.49 3.18 2.11
C ALA A 124 -11.75 1.88 1.31
N GLN A 125 -12.93 1.77 0.69
CA GLN A 125 -13.24 0.64 -0.20
C GLN A 125 -12.39 0.65 -1.47
N LEU A 126 -12.15 1.84 -2.04
CA LEU A 126 -11.27 1.97 -3.21
C LEU A 126 -9.83 1.54 -2.88
N MET A 127 -9.32 1.98 -1.73
CA MET A 127 -7.99 1.62 -1.25
C MET A 127 -7.85 0.13 -0.95
N ALA A 128 -8.91 -0.54 -0.50
CA ALA A 128 -8.91 -1.99 -0.29
C ALA A 128 -8.88 -2.79 -1.61
N ALA A 129 -9.49 -2.26 -2.68
CA ALA A 129 -9.58 -2.94 -3.97
C ALA A 129 -8.32 -2.77 -4.85
N LEU A 130 -7.65 -1.62 -4.77
CA LEU A 130 -6.51 -1.28 -5.65
C LEU A 130 -5.35 -2.32 -5.60
N PRO A 131 -4.91 -2.83 -4.44
CA PRO A 131 -3.78 -3.76 -4.37
C PRO A 131 -4.05 -5.07 -5.12
N GLU A 132 -5.28 -5.59 -5.03
CA GLU A 132 -5.69 -6.78 -5.74
C GLU A 132 -5.65 -6.58 -7.26
N LEU A 133 -6.16 -5.45 -7.74
CA LEU A 133 -6.16 -5.11 -9.16
C LEU A 133 -4.73 -4.92 -9.69
N ALA A 134 -3.85 -4.31 -8.91
CA ALA A 134 -2.43 -4.15 -9.25
C ALA A 134 -1.73 -5.51 -9.40
N ARG A 135 -1.98 -6.45 -8.49
CA ARG A 135 -1.45 -7.82 -8.59
C ARG A 135 -1.97 -8.54 -9.83
N ILE A 136 -3.26 -8.38 -10.14
CA ILE A 136 -3.86 -8.97 -11.35
C ILE A 136 -3.19 -8.40 -12.61
N LEU A 137 -3.00 -7.09 -12.71
CA LEU A 137 -2.39 -6.44 -13.87
C LEU A 137 -0.92 -6.86 -14.09
N ARG A 138 -0.18 -7.13 -13.01
CA ARG A 138 1.22 -7.60 -13.11
C ARG A 138 1.33 -8.99 -13.75
N TYR A 139 0.42 -9.90 -13.41
CA TYR A 139 0.50 -11.30 -13.84
C TYR A 139 -0.45 -11.65 -15.00
N SER A 140 -1.11 -10.67 -15.62
CA SER A 140 -2.15 -10.88 -16.65
C SER A 140 -1.62 -11.33 -18.02
N ASP A 141 -0.31 -11.25 -18.29
CA ASP A 141 0.28 -11.63 -19.59
C ASP A 141 0.06 -13.10 -19.95
N VAL A 142 -0.23 -13.96 -18.96
CA VAL A 142 -0.44 -15.40 -19.19
C VAL A 142 -1.87 -15.73 -19.60
N ARG A 143 -2.83 -14.79 -19.50
CA ARG A 143 -4.28 -15.12 -19.48
C ARG A 143 -5.16 -14.44 -20.52
N ASN A 144 -4.57 -13.82 -21.56
CA ASN A 144 -5.29 -13.26 -22.71
C ASN A 144 -6.52 -12.40 -22.30
N THR A 145 -6.34 -11.55 -21.29
CA THR A 145 -7.38 -10.63 -20.76
C THR A 145 -7.06 -9.23 -21.24
N ASP A 146 -8.07 -8.41 -21.54
CA ASP A 146 -7.92 -7.01 -21.92
C ASP A 146 -7.29 -6.18 -20.78
N THR A 147 -5.96 -6.16 -20.76
CA THR A 147 -5.14 -5.42 -19.79
C THR A 147 -5.39 -3.92 -19.83
N ARG A 148 -5.87 -3.41 -20.98
CA ARG A 148 -6.19 -1.99 -21.19
C ARG A 148 -7.37 -1.51 -20.34
N LEU A 149 -8.46 -2.28 -20.28
CA LEU A 149 -9.62 -1.93 -19.47
C LEU A 149 -9.27 -1.91 -17.98
N LEU A 150 -8.52 -2.93 -17.53
CA LEU A 150 -8.07 -3.00 -16.15
C LEU A 150 -7.12 -1.85 -15.78
N ALA A 151 -6.16 -1.52 -16.66
CA ALA A 151 -5.27 -0.38 -16.46
C ALA A 151 -6.05 0.94 -16.34
N HIS A 152 -7.08 1.14 -17.17
CA HIS A 152 -7.93 2.32 -17.09
C HIS A 152 -8.71 2.39 -15.77
N ILE A 153 -9.26 1.28 -15.28
CA ILE A 153 -9.95 1.21 -13.99
C ILE A 153 -8.97 1.57 -12.86
N VAL A 154 -7.76 1.00 -12.87
CA VAL A 154 -6.71 1.30 -11.88
C VAL A 154 -6.36 2.80 -11.88
N GLN A 155 -6.22 3.43 -13.04
CA GLN A 155 -5.98 4.88 -13.15
C GLN A 155 -7.14 5.72 -12.61
N GLN A 156 -8.38 5.34 -12.89
CA GLN A 156 -9.56 6.04 -12.37
C GLN A 156 -9.66 5.91 -10.85
N LEU A 157 -9.39 4.72 -10.31
CA LEU A 157 -9.41 4.46 -8.88
C LEU A 157 -8.30 5.22 -8.16
N SER A 158 -7.07 5.21 -8.67
CA SER A 158 -5.97 5.95 -8.06
C SER A 158 -6.23 7.46 -8.04
N ALA A 159 -6.75 8.05 -9.12
CA ALA A 159 -7.10 9.47 -9.15
C ALA A 159 -8.17 9.84 -8.10
N ARG A 160 -9.19 8.98 -7.91
CA ARG A 160 -10.24 9.16 -6.89
C ARG A 160 -9.73 8.96 -5.47
N ILE A 161 -8.82 8.00 -5.26
CA ILE A 161 -8.16 7.82 -3.98
C ILE A 161 -7.38 9.09 -3.66
N CYS A 162 -6.54 9.58 -4.57
CA CYS A 162 -5.74 10.79 -4.36
C CYS A 162 -6.59 12.03 -4.03
N SER A 163 -7.75 12.20 -4.67
CA SER A 163 -8.64 13.34 -4.39
C SER A 163 -9.47 13.19 -3.11
N GLY A 164 -9.92 11.98 -2.76
CA GLY A 164 -10.74 11.73 -1.57
C GLY A 164 -9.96 11.53 -0.27
N LEU A 165 -8.70 11.12 -0.36
CA LEU A 165 -7.89 10.71 0.79
C LEU A 165 -7.69 11.83 1.84
N PRO A 166 -7.41 13.10 1.50
CA PRO A 166 -7.29 14.17 2.50
C PRO A 166 -8.55 14.38 3.34
N LEU A 167 -9.71 14.14 2.75
CA LEU A 167 -11.00 14.21 3.46
C LEU A 167 -11.25 12.94 4.28
N ALA A 168 -10.94 11.77 3.73
CA ALA A 168 -11.12 10.49 4.40
C ALA A 168 -10.23 10.32 5.64
N CYS A 169 -9.06 10.97 5.66
CA CYS A 169 -8.15 10.95 6.79
C CYS A 169 -8.46 12.01 7.85
N ALA A 170 -9.46 12.88 7.64
CA ALA A 170 -9.81 13.93 8.58
C ALA A 170 -10.54 13.36 9.82
N SER A 171 -10.12 13.81 11.01
CA SER A 171 -10.78 13.50 12.29
C SER A 171 -10.97 12.00 12.59
N LEU A 172 -9.95 11.19 12.31
CA LEU A 172 -9.94 9.76 12.65
C LEU A 172 -9.60 9.53 14.12
N ASP A 173 -10.25 8.53 14.73
CA ASP A 173 -9.83 7.97 16.01
C ASP A 173 -8.62 7.03 15.85
N ASP A 174 -8.05 6.56 16.97
CA ASP A 174 -6.87 5.68 16.96
C ASP A 174 -7.07 4.39 16.15
N THR A 175 -8.27 3.78 16.21
CA THR A 175 -8.55 2.50 15.55
C THR A 175 -8.71 2.69 14.05
N ALA A 176 -9.44 3.74 13.65
CA ALA A 176 -9.63 4.11 12.26
C ALA A 176 -8.30 4.59 11.64
N ALA A 177 -7.45 5.30 12.39
CA ALA A 177 -6.13 5.70 11.94
C ALA A 177 -5.21 4.49 11.69
N GLN A 178 -5.27 3.45 12.53
CA GLN A 178 -4.54 2.20 12.29
C GLN A 178 -5.02 1.48 11.03
N ALA A 179 -6.35 1.34 10.85
CA ALA A 179 -6.92 0.74 9.65
C ALA A 179 -6.53 1.51 8.39
N MET A 180 -6.62 2.84 8.43
CA MET A 180 -6.21 3.73 7.34
C MET A 180 -4.71 3.62 7.05
N GLN A 181 -3.86 3.48 8.06
CA GLN A 181 -2.42 3.28 7.88
C GLN A 181 -2.12 2.01 7.08
N HIS A 182 -2.79 0.89 7.38
CA HIS A 182 -2.64 -0.34 6.63
C HIS A 182 -3.04 -0.16 5.16
N GLN A 183 -4.11 0.58 4.89
CA GLN A 183 -4.55 0.88 3.54
C GLN A 183 -3.56 1.79 2.80
N LEU A 184 -3.00 2.82 3.45
CA LEU A 184 -1.95 3.69 2.85
C LEU A 184 -0.74 2.88 2.40
N ILE A 185 -0.26 1.96 3.24
CA ILE A 185 0.88 1.08 2.92
C ILE A 185 0.53 0.18 1.73
N ALA A 186 -0.64 -0.47 1.77
CA ALA A 186 -1.05 -1.38 0.71
C ALA A 186 -1.20 -0.69 -0.66
N VAL A 187 -1.76 0.53 -0.68
CA VAL A 187 -1.87 1.35 -1.90
C VAL A 187 -0.49 1.77 -2.40
N ASN A 188 0.38 2.24 -1.52
CA ASN A 188 1.75 2.61 -1.88
C ASN A 188 2.49 1.44 -2.54
N ASP A 189 2.45 0.27 -1.90
CA ASP A 189 3.13 -0.94 -2.39
C ASP A 189 2.54 -1.41 -3.73
N ALA A 190 1.22 -1.28 -3.90
CA ALA A 190 0.54 -1.59 -5.15
C ALA A 190 0.99 -0.69 -6.30
N LEU A 191 1.08 0.62 -6.08
CA LEU A 191 1.53 1.57 -7.10
C LEU A 191 3.02 1.39 -7.44
N GLN A 192 3.87 1.10 -6.44
CA GLN A 192 5.27 0.75 -6.68
C GLN A 192 5.41 -0.52 -7.51
N LEU A 193 4.61 -1.54 -7.21
CA LEU A 193 4.57 -2.79 -7.97
C LEU A 193 4.17 -2.56 -9.44
N LEU A 194 3.24 -1.66 -9.70
CA LEU A 194 2.85 -1.29 -11.06
C LEU A 194 3.98 -0.57 -11.81
N GLN A 195 4.70 0.34 -11.14
CA GLN A 195 5.85 1.02 -11.73
C GLN A 195 6.97 0.04 -12.09
N THR A 196 7.34 -0.85 -11.16
CA THR A 196 8.36 -1.88 -11.44
C THR A 196 7.92 -2.78 -12.58
N SER A 197 6.64 -3.19 -12.60
CA SER A 197 6.12 -4.02 -13.68
C SER A 197 6.11 -3.32 -15.04
N ALA A 198 5.92 -2.00 -15.08
CA ALA A 198 5.98 -1.25 -16.33
C ALA A 198 7.43 -1.15 -16.84
N ALA A 199 8.39 -0.87 -15.94
CA ALA A 199 9.81 -0.84 -16.27
C ALA A 199 10.33 -2.21 -16.75
N ASP A 200 9.93 -3.32 -16.10
CA ASP A 200 10.30 -4.68 -16.50
C ASP A 200 9.81 -5.00 -17.93
N LYS A 201 8.58 -4.56 -18.28
CA LYS A 201 8.00 -4.76 -19.63
C LYS A 201 8.69 -3.92 -20.69
N GLN A 202 9.10 -2.69 -20.36
CA GLN A 202 9.84 -1.82 -21.27
C GLN A 202 11.24 -2.39 -21.56
N ALA A 203 11.97 -2.81 -20.53
CA ALA A 203 13.30 -3.43 -20.68
C ALA A 203 13.25 -4.74 -21.50
N ALA A 204 12.16 -5.50 -21.42
CA ALA A 204 11.95 -6.68 -22.26
C ALA A 204 11.69 -6.32 -23.73
N SER A 205 10.93 -5.25 -23.99
CA SER A 205 10.65 -4.72 -25.34
C SER A 205 11.91 -4.19 -26.02
N ASP A 206 12.75 -3.44 -25.29
CA ASP A 206 13.97 -2.83 -25.83
C ASP A 206 15.02 -3.89 -26.21
N ASN A 207 15.05 -5.02 -25.51
CA ASN A 207 15.89 -6.18 -25.86
C ASN A 207 15.35 -6.99 -27.07
N GLN A 208 14.13 -6.71 -27.54
CA GLN A 208 13.50 -7.36 -28.69
C GLN A 208 13.39 -6.46 -29.93
N ALA A 209 13.87 -5.21 -29.84
CA ALA A 209 13.74 -4.17 -30.86
C ALA A 209 14.68 -4.31 -32.08
N ASP A 210 14.95 -5.55 -32.54
CA ASP A 210 15.61 -5.83 -33.83
C ASP A 210 14.59 -6.20 -34.94
N ALA A 211 13.28 -6.01 -34.72
CA ALA A 211 12.23 -6.20 -35.72
C ALA A 211 11.28 -4.98 -35.78
N ALA A 212 11.08 -4.48 -37.00
CA ALA A 212 10.56 -3.15 -37.34
C ALA A 212 9.09 -2.83 -36.96
N ASP A 213 8.84 -1.52 -36.84
CA ASP A 213 7.56 -0.79 -36.99
C ASP A 213 6.37 -1.24 -36.13
N THR A 214 6.50 -1.14 -34.81
CA THR A 214 5.35 -1.04 -33.89
C THR A 214 5.59 0.11 -32.91
N GLU A 215 4.67 1.09 -32.87
CA GLU A 215 4.71 2.16 -31.86
C GLU A 215 4.89 1.56 -30.46
N PRO A 216 5.74 2.14 -29.59
CA PRO A 216 6.08 1.56 -28.30
C PRO A 216 4.90 1.67 -27.32
N ALA A 217 3.97 0.71 -27.37
CA ALA A 217 2.89 0.58 -26.41
C ALA A 217 3.40 0.46 -24.95
N GLY A 218 4.66 0.04 -24.76
CA GLY A 218 5.33 0.00 -23.46
C GLY A 218 5.59 1.38 -22.85
N ALA A 219 6.00 2.37 -23.66
CA ALA A 219 6.31 3.72 -23.19
C ALA A 219 5.07 4.41 -22.60
N ASN A 220 3.91 4.24 -23.23
CA ASN A 220 2.64 4.79 -22.72
C ASN A 220 2.24 4.21 -21.36
N ASN A 221 2.58 2.95 -21.09
CA ASN A 221 2.22 2.30 -19.83
C ASN A 221 3.18 2.69 -18.69
N GLU A 222 4.47 2.87 -18.97
CA GLU A 222 5.45 3.38 -18.00
C GLU A 222 5.19 4.85 -17.65
N LEU A 223 4.90 5.69 -18.65
CA LEU A 223 4.49 7.09 -18.45
C LEU A 223 3.22 7.18 -17.60
N ALA A 224 2.26 6.28 -17.81
CA ALA A 224 1.07 6.22 -17.00
C ALA A 224 1.34 5.80 -15.54
N ALA A 225 2.12 4.73 -15.32
CA ALA A 225 2.44 4.26 -13.96
C ALA A 225 3.22 5.30 -13.16
N SER A 226 4.15 6.01 -13.80
CA SER A 226 4.94 7.06 -13.17
C SER A 226 4.12 8.29 -12.83
N ALA A 227 3.15 8.66 -13.68
CA ALA A 227 2.18 9.71 -13.37
C ALA A 227 1.36 9.36 -12.12
N LEU A 228 0.87 8.11 -12.01
CA LEU A 228 0.11 7.65 -10.84
C LEU A 228 0.93 7.74 -9.54
N LEU A 229 2.18 7.29 -9.56
CA LEU A 229 3.06 7.42 -8.39
C LEU A 229 3.35 8.88 -8.03
N THR A 230 3.51 9.74 -9.03
CA THR A 230 3.74 11.17 -8.80
C THR A 230 2.54 11.83 -8.12
N ASP A 231 1.33 11.54 -8.59
CA ASP A 231 0.10 12.06 -7.98
C ASP A 231 -0.12 11.50 -6.56
N TRP A 232 0.23 10.23 -6.34
CA TRP A 232 0.22 9.62 -5.02
C TRP A 232 1.20 10.31 -4.04
N HIS A 233 2.45 10.52 -4.45
CA HIS A 233 3.43 11.22 -3.62
C HIS A 233 3.02 12.66 -3.30
N ARG A 234 2.41 13.38 -4.26
CA ARG A 234 1.84 14.71 -4.02
C ARG A 234 0.73 14.67 -2.97
N THR A 235 -0.11 13.64 -3.01
CA THR A 235 -1.18 13.44 -2.03
C THR A 235 -0.59 13.14 -0.64
N LEU A 236 0.42 12.27 -0.55
CA LEU A 236 1.12 11.99 0.71
C LEU A 236 1.79 13.24 1.30
N LEU A 237 2.37 14.11 0.46
CA LEU A 237 2.91 15.40 0.91
C LEU A 237 1.80 16.29 1.48
N THR A 238 0.66 16.36 0.78
CA THR A 238 -0.51 17.13 1.24
C THR A 238 -1.00 16.65 2.61
N LEU A 239 -1.07 15.32 2.82
CA LEU A 239 -1.40 14.74 4.12
C LEU A 239 -0.36 15.02 5.19
N ALA A 240 0.93 14.92 4.85
CA ALA A 240 2.02 15.15 5.80
C ALA A 240 2.05 16.60 6.33
N ASP A 241 1.57 17.56 5.52
CA ASP A 241 1.51 18.98 5.87
C ASP A 241 0.10 19.42 6.36
N GLN A 242 -0.87 18.50 6.40
CA GLN A 242 -2.25 18.79 6.82
C GLN A 242 -2.34 18.97 8.35
N HIS A 243 -2.94 20.09 8.76
CA HIS A 243 -3.18 20.38 10.17
C HIS A 243 -4.34 19.52 10.72
N GLY A 244 -4.19 19.00 11.95
CA GLY A 244 -5.23 18.20 12.60
C GLY A 244 -5.32 16.74 12.12
N LEU A 245 -4.38 16.28 11.29
CA LEU A 245 -4.28 14.88 10.93
C LEU A 245 -3.78 14.04 12.11
N HIS A 246 -4.24 12.78 12.21
CA HIS A 246 -3.78 11.86 13.24
C HIS A 246 -2.26 11.61 13.13
N GLY A 247 -1.53 11.70 14.25
CA GLY A 247 -0.05 11.68 14.26
C GLY A 247 0.54 10.45 13.56
N LEU A 248 -0.08 9.29 13.78
CA LEU A 248 0.28 8.01 13.16
C LEU A 248 0.26 8.03 11.62
N LEU A 249 -0.68 8.76 11.02
CA LEU A 249 -0.77 8.89 9.56
C LEU A 249 0.30 9.86 9.03
N VAL A 250 0.53 10.98 9.72
CA VAL A 250 1.57 11.95 9.36
C VAL A 250 2.95 11.28 9.39
N GLY A 251 3.28 10.57 10.48
CA GLY A 251 4.53 9.83 10.62
C GLY A 251 4.71 8.78 9.51
N ARG A 252 3.62 8.07 9.14
CA ARG A 252 3.65 7.09 8.05
C ARG A 252 3.86 7.75 6.68
N CYS A 253 3.18 8.86 6.39
CA CYS A 253 3.35 9.59 5.13
C CYS A 253 4.78 10.10 4.98
N CYS A 254 5.35 10.70 6.04
CA CYS A 254 6.74 11.13 6.09
C CYS A 254 7.71 9.97 5.81
N ARG A 255 7.46 8.80 6.41
CA ARG A 255 8.25 7.58 6.16
C ARG A 255 8.18 7.13 4.70
N LEU A 256 6.98 7.04 4.13
CA LEU A 256 6.78 6.60 2.75
C LEU A 256 7.48 7.53 1.75
N LEU A 257 7.38 8.85 1.97
CA LEU A 257 8.04 9.87 1.16
C LEU A 257 9.57 9.79 1.28
N LEU A 258 10.11 9.57 2.47
CA LEU A 258 11.55 9.41 2.68
C LEU A 258 12.09 8.18 1.96
N ASN A 259 11.38 7.05 2.04
CA ASN A 259 11.75 5.81 1.35
C ASN A 259 11.71 6.00 -0.17
N ALA A 260 10.72 6.75 -0.68
CA ALA A 260 10.58 7.10 -2.08
C ALA A 260 11.51 8.23 -2.54
N GLN A 261 12.40 8.73 -1.65
CA GLN A 261 13.33 9.83 -1.90
C GLN A 261 12.65 11.11 -2.41
N GLN A 262 11.40 11.34 -1.98
CA GLN A 262 10.62 12.53 -2.31
C GLN A 262 10.87 13.68 -1.34
N ILE A 263 11.36 13.35 -0.13
CA ILE A 263 11.83 14.31 0.86
C ILE A 263 13.26 13.96 1.24
N GLU A 264 14.07 14.99 1.45
CA GLU A 264 15.43 14.83 1.92
C GLU A 264 15.47 14.48 3.42
N PRO A 265 16.52 13.81 3.91
CA PRO A 265 16.66 13.46 5.32
C PRO A 265 16.52 14.65 6.28
N GLU A 266 17.02 15.83 5.90
CA GLU A 266 16.90 17.06 6.69
C GLU A 266 15.44 17.49 6.83
N GLN A 267 14.64 17.37 5.76
CA GLN A 267 13.22 17.72 5.79
C GLN A 267 12.42 16.75 6.66
N ALA A 268 12.81 15.47 6.69
CA ALA A 268 12.23 14.48 7.59
C ALA A 268 12.62 14.76 9.06
N ALA A 269 13.86 15.20 9.32
CA ALA A 269 14.32 15.59 10.64
C ALA A 269 13.57 16.82 11.19
N VAL A 270 13.31 17.84 10.36
CA VAL A 270 12.50 19.00 10.74
C VAL A 270 11.08 18.59 11.14
N ARG A 271 10.45 17.69 10.36
CA ARG A 271 9.11 17.16 10.68
C ARG A 271 9.08 16.35 11.97
N LEU A 272 10.10 15.53 12.22
CA LEU A 272 10.29 14.80 13.49
C LEU A 272 10.42 15.78 14.67
N GLN A 273 11.25 16.81 14.54
CA GLN A 273 11.47 17.80 15.59
C GLN A 273 10.19 18.60 15.89
N PHE A 274 9.44 18.99 14.87
CA PHE A 274 8.16 19.68 15.03
C PHE A 274 7.12 18.81 15.74
N ALA A 275 6.96 17.56 15.30
CA ALA A 275 5.99 16.61 15.85
C ALA A 275 6.26 16.24 17.33
N LEU A 276 7.51 16.36 17.76
CA LEU A 276 7.97 16.03 19.12
C LEU A 276 8.30 17.26 19.96
N SER A 277 7.87 18.44 19.51
CA SER A 277 8.01 19.69 20.26
C SER A 277 7.11 19.69 21.50
N GLY A 278 7.51 20.43 22.53
CA GLY A 278 6.80 20.44 23.83
C GLY A 278 5.36 20.98 23.78
N GLY A 279 4.95 21.60 22.68
CA GLY A 279 3.56 22.07 22.47
C GLY A 279 2.61 21.00 21.91
N VAL A 280 3.12 19.84 21.48
CA VAL A 280 2.31 18.75 20.92
C VAL A 280 1.85 17.81 22.05
N PRO A 281 0.58 17.40 22.11
CA PRO A 281 0.12 16.40 23.08
C PRO A 281 0.94 15.11 23.01
N ALA A 282 1.30 14.55 24.17
CA ALA A 282 2.18 13.38 24.25
C ALA A 282 1.64 12.15 23.48
N GLU A 283 0.31 11.98 23.43
CA GLU A 283 -0.34 10.90 22.68
C GLU A 283 -0.13 11.06 21.16
N GLN A 284 -0.30 12.28 20.65
CA GLN A 284 -0.09 12.62 19.23
C GLN A 284 1.39 12.46 18.83
N ALA A 285 2.31 12.89 19.70
CA ALA A 285 3.75 12.69 19.53
C ALA A 285 4.13 11.21 19.48
N ALA A 286 3.57 10.39 20.38
CA ALA A 286 3.78 8.95 20.40
C ALA A 286 3.21 8.27 19.15
N ALA A 287 2.00 8.63 18.75
CA ALA A 287 1.36 8.13 17.54
C ALA A 287 2.20 8.47 16.30
N TRP A 288 2.76 9.68 16.22
CA TRP A 288 3.66 10.07 15.13
C TRP A 288 4.93 9.21 15.09
N LEU A 289 5.58 8.99 16.23
CA LEU A 289 6.74 8.10 16.33
C LEU A 289 6.42 6.67 15.92
N ASP A 290 5.30 6.12 16.40
CA ASP A 290 4.81 4.80 16.00
C ASP A 290 4.51 4.74 14.49
N GLY A 291 3.98 5.82 13.91
CA GLY A 291 3.75 5.94 12.48
C GLY A 291 5.04 5.95 11.66
N PHE A 292 6.05 6.70 12.12
CA PHE A 292 7.34 6.83 11.47
C PHE A 292 8.19 5.56 11.64
N LEU A 293 8.35 5.05 12.86
CA LEU A 293 9.20 3.89 13.17
C LEU A 293 8.48 2.55 13.07
N GLY A 294 7.16 2.53 12.91
CA GLY A 294 6.38 1.30 12.86
C GLY A 294 6.74 0.42 11.67
N GLY A 295 6.77 -0.89 11.90
CA GLY A 295 7.25 -1.90 10.94
C GLY A 295 8.39 -2.79 11.48
N GLY A 296 8.86 -2.52 12.70
CA GLY A 296 9.89 -3.30 13.41
C GLY A 296 11.24 -2.58 13.48
N GLY A 297 12.11 -3.05 14.38
CA GLY A 297 13.45 -2.47 14.59
C GLY A 297 14.39 -2.71 13.42
N ALA A 298 14.07 -3.65 12.52
CA ALA A 298 14.78 -3.91 11.28
C ALA A 298 15.04 -2.64 10.45
N LEU A 299 14.09 -1.70 10.41
CA LEU A 299 14.26 -0.46 9.65
C LEU A 299 15.49 0.34 10.12
N LEU A 300 15.65 0.53 11.43
CA LEU A 300 16.79 1.26 12.02
C LEU A 300 18.12 0.50 11.88
N LEU A 301 18.04 -0.82 11.71
CA LEU A 301 19.21 -1.66 11.49
C LEU A 301 19.73 -1.51 10.06
N TYR A 302 18.84 -1.58 9.08
CA TYR A 302 19.20 -1.65 7.66
C TYR A 302 19.23 -0.30 6.94
N ASP A 303 18.42 0.68 7.36
CA ASP A 303 18.39 2.01 6.75
C ASP A 303 19.26 3.01 7.53
N ALA A 304 20.43 3.30 6.98
CA ALA A 304 21.39 4.23 7.56
C ALA A 304 20.87 5.68 7.61
N LYS A 305 20.00 6.09 6.68
CA LYS A 305 19.44 7.46 6.64
C LYS A 305 18.45 7.64 7.79
N VAL A 306 17.59 6.65 8.00
CA VAL A 306 16.62 6.70 9.10
C VAL A 306 17.32 6.65 10.44
N TRP A 307 18.33 5.79 10.57
CA TRP A 307 19.19 5.73 11.74
C TRP A 307 19.80 7.10 12.05
N SER A 308 20.44 7.76 11.07
CA SER A 308 21.10 9.04 11.30
C SER A 308 20.12 10.16 11.68
N ILE A 309 18.91 10.19 11.10
CA ILE A 309 17.87 11.16 11.48
C ILE A 309 17.50 10.99 12.96
N VAL A 310 17.21 9.76 13.40
CA VAL A 310 16.80 9.49 14.77
C VAL A 310 17.94 9.72 15.76
N ASP A 311 19.15 9.28 15.43
CA ASP A 311 20.35 9.45 16.27
C ASP A 311 20.74 10.93 16.42
N THR A 312 20.79 11.68 15.31
CA THR A 312 21.09 13.12 15.32
C THR A 312 20.05 13.89 16.13
N TRP A 313 18.76 13.56 15.92
CA TRP A 313 17.69 14.16 16.68
C TRP A 313 17.83 13.85 18.18
N LEU A 314 17.95 12.58 18.58
CA LEU A 314 18.13 12.18 19.98
C LEU A 314 19.33 12.88 20.64
N CYS A 315 20.45 13.01 19.93
CA CYS A 315 21.66 13.69 20.43
C CYS A 315 21.51 15.21 20.55
N SER A 316 20.57 15.82 19.82
CA SER A 316 20.30 17.26 19.87
C SER A 316 19.29 17.67 20.95
N LEU A 317 18.62 16.70 21.58
CA LEU A 317 17.66 16.97 22.66
C LEU A 317 18.36 17.43 23.93
N ASP A 318 17.81 18.46 24.57
CA ASP A 318 18.23 18.82 25.92
C ASP A 318 17.77 17.77 26.95
N PRO A 319 18.44 17.66 28.12
CA PRO A 319 18.12 16.63 29.11
C PRO A 319 16.68 16.65 29.63
N LYS A 320 16.01 17.82 29.68
CA LYS A 320 14.64 17.92 30.19
C LYS A 320 13.64 17.44 29.14
N MET A 321 13.84 17.84 27.88
CA MET A 321 13.03 17.34 26.76
C MET A 321 13.20 15.83 26.60
N PHE A 322 14.43 15.32 26.70
CA PHE A 322 14.69 13.88 26.63
C PHE A 322 13.94 13.10 27.70
N GLN A 323 13.96 13.54 28.98
CA GLN A 323 13.21 12.90 30.05
C GLN A 323 11.68 12.91 29.80
N THR A 324 11.18 13.98 29.18
CA THR A 324 9.76 14.12 28.82
C THR A 324 9.35 13.12 27.72
N LEU A 325 10.22 12.91 26.73
CA LEU A 325 9.95 12.02 25.59
C LEU A 325 10.29 10.53 25.86
N LEU A 326 11.06 10.24 26.91
CA LEU A 326 11.55 8.90 27.24
C LEU A 326 10.44 7.84 27.38
N PRO A 327 9.28 8.11 28.02
CA PRO A 327 8.19 7.14 28.09
C PRO A 327 7.63 6.76 26.72
N LEU A 328 7.51 7.75 25.81
CA LEU A 328 7.00 7.55 24.45
C LEU A 328 7.96 6.73 23.60
N LEU A 329 9.25 7.05 23.69
CA LEU A 329 10.31 6.28 23.04
C LEU A 329 10.30 4.84 23.56
N ARG A 330 10.26 4.66 24.89
CA ARG A 330 10.22 3.32 25.49
C ARG A 330 9.01 2.51 25.01
N ARG A 331 7.83 3.14 24.87
CA ARG A 331 6.64 2.49 24.31
C ARG A 331 6.88 2.01 22.87
N THR A 332 7.38 2.90 22.01
CA THR A 332 7.65 2.61 20.59
C THR A 332 8.66 1.46 20.45
N PHE A 333 9.81 1.54 21.16
CA PHE A 333 10.86 0.52 21.12
C PHE A 333 10.45 -0.80 21.77
N ALA A 334 9.50 -0.80 22.72
CA ALA A 334 9.01 -2.04 23.33
C ALA A 334 8.28 -2.95 22.33
N GLY A 335 7.73 -2.38 21.25
CA GLY A 335 7.13 -3.14 20.15
C GLY A 335 8.14 -3.90 19.27
N PHE A 336 9.43 -3.62 19.39
CA PHE A 336 10.46 -4.28 18.58
C PHE A 336 10.81 -5.67 19.11
N ALA A 337 11.13 -6.59 18.19
CA ALA A 337 11.54 -7.92 18.56
C ALA A 337 12.81 -7.88 19.41
N PHE A 338 12.97 -8.83 20.34
CA PHE A 338 14.11 -8.85 21.27
C PHE A 338 15.47 -8.87 20.54
N GLY A 339 15.58 -9.65 19.45
CA GLY A 339 16.79 -9.70 18.63
C GLY A 339 17.13 -8.35 17.98
N GLU A 340 16.12 -7.63 17.48
CA GLU A 340 16.30 -6.30 16.89
C GLU A 340 16.77 -5.29 17.94
N ARG A 341 16.16 -5.28 19.14
CA ARG A 341 16.57 -4.40 20.24
C ARG A 341 18.02 -4.63 20.66
N ARG A 342 18.45 -5.89 20.72
CA ARG A 342 19.84 -6.24 21.04
C ARG A 342 20.81 -5.75 19.96
N GLN A 343 20.49 -5.96 18.68
CA GLN A 343 21.32 -5.49 17.57
C GLN A 343 21.39 -3.96 17.51
N LEU A 344 20.28 -3.26 17.81
CA LEU A 344 20.26 -1.81 17.91
C LEU A 344 21.18 -1.32 19.04
N LEU A 345 21.14 -1.97 20.20
CA LEU A 345 22.04 -1.65 21.32
C LEU A 345 23.51 -1.88 20.94
N GLU A 346 23.84 -3.00 20.29
CA GLU A 346 25.18 -3.29 19.78
C GLU A 346 25.63 -2.24 18.74
N LYS A 347 24.72 -1.76 17.88
CA LYS A 347 24.97 -0.69 16.90
C LYS A 347 25.30 0.64 17.58
N VAL A 348 24.58 1.03 18.63
CA VAL A 348 24.91 2.23 19.45
C VAL A 348 26.30 2.10 20.10
N GLN A 349 26.65 0.91 20.59
CA GLN A 349 27.94 0.67 21.26
C GLN A 349 29.13 0.69 20.29
N THR A 350 28.92 0.25 19.05
CA THR A 350 29.98 0.12 18.02
C THR A 350 30.12 1.37 17.15
N GLN A 351 29.05 2.14 16.98
CA GLN A 351 29.05 3.49 16.41
C GLN A 351 28.71 4.49 17.52
N PRO A 352 29.66 4.81 18.44
CA PRO A 352 29.45 5.93 19.33
C PRO A 352 29.20 7.17 18.48
N ALA A 353 28.11 7.89 18.78
CA ALA A 353 27.64 9.07 18.06
C ALA A 353 28.80 9.79 17.40
N GLY A 354 28.76 9.86 16.07
CA GLY A 354 29.78 10.56 15.32
C GLY A 354 30.02 11.90 16.00
N LYS A 355 31.27 12.19 16.37
CA LYS A 355 31.71 13.53 16.71
C LYS A 355 31.60 14.45 15.48
N THR A 356 30.48 14.47 14.77
CA THR A 356 29.95 15.74 14.34
C THR A 356 29.46 16.41 15.60
N ALA A 357 30.40 17.09 16.27
CA ALA A 357 30.02 18.31 16.93
C ALA A 357 29.19 19.06 15.90
N ILE A 358 27.87 19.06 16.07
CA ILE A 358 27.10 20.25 15.74
C ILE A 358 27.96 21.34 16.42
N PRO A 359 28.61 22.27 15.69
CA PRO A 359 29.18 23.41 16.37
C PRO A 359 28.02 23.89 17.21
N ALA A 360 28.17 23.89 18.54
CA ALA A 360 27.12 24.37 19.42
C ALA A 360 26.64 25.64 18.75
N SER A 361 25.44 25.61 18.18
CA SER A 361 24.78 26.79 17.71
C SER A 361 24.44 27.44 19.04
N ALA A 362 25.45 28.13 19.60
CA ALA A 362 25.24 29.36 20.31
C ALA A 362 24.15 30.03 19.50
N GLU A 363 22.98 30.06 20.11
CA GLU A 363 21.75 30.60 19.57
C GLU A 363 22.11 31.70 18.58
N ALA A 364 22.09 31.38 17.28
CA ALA A 364 22.12 32.42 16.27
C ALA A 364 20.69 32.98 16.23
N PHE A 365 20.26 33.50 17.38
CA PHE A 365 19.19 34.45 17.46
C PHE A 365 19.67 35.60 16.58
N ASP A 366 19.15 35.68 15.36
CA ASP A 366 19.44 36.78 14.46
C ASP A 366 18.59 37.97 14.94
N PRO A 367 19.19 38.93 15.68
CA PRO A 367 18.42 40.02 16.25
C PRO A 367 17.82 40.91 15.17
N ALA A 368 18.38 40.91 13.95
CA ALA A 368 17.85 41.69 12.84
C ALA A 368 16.58 41.04 12.26
N LEU A 369 16.56 39.71 12.15
CA LEU A 369 15.40 38.94 11.66
C LEU A 369 14.28 38.91 12.71
N ALA A 370 14.64 38.80 14.00
CA ALA A 370 13.70 38.96 15.11
C ALA A 370 13.12 40.38 15.19
N ALA A 371 13.94 41.41 15.00
CA ALA A 371 13.49 42.80 14.99
C ALA A 371 12.57 43.12 13.80
N ALA A 372 12.73 42.45 12.66
CA ALA A 372 11.86 42.66 11.49
C ALA A 372 10.41 42.23 11.73
N CYS A 373 10.16 41.29 12.65
CA CYS A 373 8.82 40.82 13.00
C CYS A 373 8.13 41.69 14.09
N LEU A 374 8.89 42.47 14.87
CA LEU A 374 8.38 43.28 15.97
C LEU A 374 7.41 44.41 15.54
N PRO A 375 7.62 45.13 14.41
CA PRO A 375 6.66 46.13 13.92
C PRO A 375 5.30 45.53 13.57
N LEU A 376 5.27 44.32 13.00
CA LEU A 376 4.03 43.64 12.65
C LEU A 376 3.30 43.14 13.91
N LEU A 377 4.04 42.57 14.86
CA LEU A 377 3.48 42.11 16.14
C LEU A 377 2.98 43.27 16.99
N SER A 378 3.68 44.40 17.03
CA SER A 378 3.24 45.61 17.73
C SER A 378 1.99 46.23 17.10
N GLN A 379 1.86 46.22 15.77
CA GLN A 379 0.60 46.59 15.10
C GLN A 379 -0.56 45.64 15.41
N LEU A 380 -0.33 44.33 15.38
CA LEU A 380 -1.36 43.32 15.64
C LEU A 380 -1.81 43.29 17.12
N LEU A 381 -0.91 43.62 18.04
CA LEU A 381 -1.17 43.67 19.48
C LEU A 381 -1.58 45.06 19.98
N GLY A 382 -1.66 46.07 19.09
CA GLY A 382 -2.08 47.43 19.44
C GLY A 382 -1.08 48.20 20.31
N LEU A 383 0.19 47.79 20.32
CA LEU A 383 1.27 48.41 21.07
C LEU A 383 1.95 49.48 20.20
N GLN A 384 1.23 50.56 19.88
CA GLN A 384 1.88 51.74 19.31
C GLN A 384 2.51 52.53 20.47
N GLU A 385 3.84 52.59 20.51
CA GLU A 385 4.53 53.62 21.30
C GLU A 385 4.25 54.97 20.63
N GLU A 386 3.27 55.70 21.16
CA GLU A 386 3.22 57.15 21.01
C GLU A 386 4.54 57.71 21.57
N SER A 387 5.42 58.16 20.69
CA SER A 387 6.53 59.02 21.11
C SER A 387 6.14 60.49 20.89
N PRO A 388 6.39 61.37 21.89
CA PRO A 388 5.99 62.78 21.90
C PRO A 388 6.79 63.68 20.93
#